data_AF-A0A6P0T818-F1
#
_entry.id   AF-A0A6P0T818-F1
#
_cell.length_a   1.000
_cell.length_b   1.000
_cell.length_c   1.000
_cell.angle_alpha   90.00
_cell.angle_beta   90.00
_cell.angle_gamma   90.00
#
_symmetry.space_group_name_H-M   'P 1'
#
loop_
_entity.id
_entity.type
_entity.pdbx_description
1 polymer ?
#
loop_
_entity_poly.entity_id
_entity_poly.type
_entity_poly.pdbx_seq_one_letter_code
_entity_poly.pdbx_strand_id
1 'polypeptide(L)'
;MEKYTVGNNPYFAGRAVINLVKVWHRRESLTNGGSTNLEKSCFLTMIYETSSARCSLFQLPLKLPNPRFLGWYCPTKKLRGEVVPCKRIQGDLSGIKIFDYYATSGGQLKYYYPLSWPILWSVSFKLEEIPMHILSQDPISRKAELYFEEAWQKCSNLRLS
;
A
#
# COMPACT_ATOMS: atom_id res chain seq x y z
N MET A 1 38.14 -2.20 0.58
CA MET A 1 36.74 -1.89 0.96
C MET A 1 35.90 -2.02 -0.30
N GLU A 2 35.26 -3.18 -0.52
CA GLU A 2 34.41 -3.39 -1.70
C GLU A 2 33.19 -2.48 -1.63
N LYS A 3 33.00 -1.64 -2.65
CA LYS A 3 31.78 -0.85 -2.80
C LYS A 3 30.63 -1.82 -3.11
N TYR A 4 29.82 -2.13 -2.09
CA TYR A 4 28.56 -2.84 -2.27
C TYR A 4 27.68 -2.08 -3.26
N THR A 5 27.61 -2.58 -4.50
CA THR A 5 26.69 -2.09 -5.50
C THR A 5 25.38 -2.86 -5.35
N VAL A 6 24.26 -2.13 -5.33
CA VAL A 6 22.91 -2.70 -5.46
C VAL A 6 22.86 -3.41 -6.81
N GLY A 7 23.10 -4.72 -6.84
CA GLY A 7 23.18 -5.44 -8.12
C GLY A 7 23.84 -6.82 -8.12
N ASN A 8 24.71 -7.18 -7.16
CA ASN A 8 25.46 -8.44 -7.26
C ASN A 8 24.56 -9.69 -7.19
N ASN A 9 23.40 -9.62 -6.53
CA ASN A 9 22.41 -10.70 -6.57
C ASN A 9 20.98 -10.20 -6.26
N PRO A 10 20.18 -9.79 -7.26
CA PRO A 10 18.83 -9.28 -7.05
C PRO A 10 17.89 -10.33 -6.44
N TYR A 11 18.13 -11.61 -6.72
CA TYR A 11 17.35 -12.72 -6.16
C TYR A 11 17.50 -12.83 -4.64
N PHE A 12 18.72 -12.83 -4.11
CA PHE A 12 18.92 -12.86 -2.66
C PHE A 12 18.44 -11.58 -1.99
N ALA A 13 18.73 -10.42 -2.59
CA ALA A 13 18.34 -9.14 -2.03
C ALA A 13 16.81 -8.97 -1.97
N GLY A 14 16.09 -9.28 -3.06
CA GLY A 14 14.63 -9.24 -3.09
C GLY A 14 14.00 -10.17 -2.06
N ARG A 15 14.48 -11.42 -1.97
CA ARG A 15 14.04 -12.36 -0.94
C ARG A 15 14.30 -11.87 0.48
N ALA A 16 15.47 -11.30 0.74
CA ALA A 16 15.83 -10.77 2.05
C ALA A 16 14.90 -9.62 2.47
N VAL A 17 14.62 -8.68 1.57
CA VAL A 17 13.72 -7.55 1.82
C VAL A 17 12.30 -8.03 2.15
N ILE A 18 11.73 -8.95 1.37
CA ILE A 18 10.38 -9.47 1.65
C ILE A 18 10.34 -10.25 2.96
N ASN A 19 11.37 -11.02 3.28
CA ASN A 19 11.44 -11.74 4.55
C ASN A 19 11.56 -10.79 5.74
N LEU A 20 12.32 -9.69 5.61
CA LEU A 20 12.42 -8.66 6.64
C LEU A 20 11.05 -8.02 6.93
N VAL A 21 10.30 -7.66 5.90
CA VAL A 21 8.94 -7.11 6.07
C VAL A 21 8.01 -8.12 6.74
N LYS A 22 8.09 -9.41 6.36
CA LYS A 22 7.33 -10.48 7.04
C LYS A 22 7.70 -10.61 8.52
N VAL A 23 8.96 -10.42 8.88
CA VAL A 23 9.40 -10.39 10.29
C VAL A 23 8.80 -9.19 11.01
N TRP A 24 8.82 -7.99 10.41
CA TRP A 24 8.20 -6.81 10.99
C TRP A 24 6.71 -6.99 11.23
N HIS A 25 5.96 -7.48 10.23
CA HIS A 25 4.54 -7.81 10.41
C HIS A 25 4.35 -8.76 11.61
N ARG A 26 5.10 -9.87 11.66
CA ARG A 26 4.99 -10.83 12.77
C ARG A 26 5.29 -10.20 14.13
N ARG A 27 6.26 -9.29 14.25
CA ARG A 27 6.56 -8.61 15.51
C ARG A 27 5.38 -7.77 16.00
N GLU A 28 4.68 -7.09 15.10
CA GLU A 28 3.49 -6.30 15.44
C GLU A 28 2.22 -7.13 15.69
N SER A 29 2.26 -8.44 15.40
CA SER A 29 1.11 -9.31 15.61
C SER A 29 0.79 -9.52 17.08
N LEU A 30 -0.50 -9.62 17.40
CA LEU A 30 -0.98 -10.00 18.75
C LEU A 30 -0.33 -11.30 19.26
N THR A 31 -0.12 -12.28 18.38
CA THR A 31 0.50 -13.57 18.74
C THR A 31 1.95 -13.46 19.24
N ASN A 32 2.64 -12.34 18.94
CA ASN A 32 4.01 -12.09 19.39
C ASN A 32 4.09 -10.90 20.37
N GLY A 33 2.99 -10.54 21.02
CA GLY A 33 2.95 -9.45 22.00
C GLY A 33 2.87 -8.04 21.38
N GLY A 34 2.63 -7.94 20.07
CA GLY A 34 2.31 -6.67 19.42
C GLY A 34 0.85 -6.26 19.62
N SER A 35 0.42 -5.17 18.97
CA SER A 35 -0.92 -4.59 19.13
C SER A 35 -1.87 -4.86 17.96
N THR A 36 -1.38 -5.46 16.86
CA THR A 36 -2.14 -5.57 15.61
C THR A 36 -2.67 -6.98 15.38
N ASN A 37 -3.99 -7.11 15.12
CA ASN A 37 -4.58 -8.37 14.67
C ASN A 37 -4.36 -8.53 13.15
N LEU A 38 -3.23 -9.12 12.74
CA LEU A 38 -2.89 -9.28 11.32
C LEU A 38 -3.91 -10.09 10.52
N GLU A 39 -4.53 -11.12 11.12
CA GLU A 39 -5.49 -11.98 10.44
C GLU A 39 -6.77 -11.24 10.06
N LYS A 40 -7.16 -10.25 10.87
CA LYS A 40 -8.33 -9.40 10.63
C LYS A 40 -7.98 -8.09 9.90
N SER A 41 -6.70 -7.87 9.58
CA SER A 41 -6.25 -6.64 8.96
C SER A 41 -6.13 -6.76 7.44
N CYS A 42 -6.38 -5.66 6.74
CA CYS A 42 -6.33 -5.58 5.28
C CYS A 42 -5.94 -4.17 4.81
N PHE A 43 -5.46 -4.07 3.58
CA PHE A 43 -5.43 -2.79 2.86
C PHE A 43 -6.78 -2.56 2.18
N LEU A 44 -7.32 -1.36 2.34
CA LEU A 44 -8.48 -0.90 1.58
C LEU A 44 -8.00 0.04 0.47
N THR A 45 -8.35 -0.25 -0.78
CA THR A 45 -7.99 0.57 -1.94
C THR A 45 -9.24 1.00 -2.67
N MET A 46 -9.36 2.29 -2.98
CA MET A 46 -10.42 2.82 -3.83
C MET A 46 -9.88 3.03 -5.24
N ILE A 47 -10.62 2.52 -6.23
CA ILE A 47 -10.37 2.81 -7.65
C ILE A 47 -11.47 3.74 -8.14
N TYR A 48 -11.08 4.82 -8.78
CA TYR A 48 -11.97 5.78 -9.43
C TYR A 48 -11.91 5.61 -10.94
N GLU A 49 -13.04 5.31 -11.56
CA GLU A 49 -13.21 5.24 -13.00
C GLU A 49 -13.67 6.61 -13.52
N THR A 50 -12.82 7.27 -14.28
CA THR A 50 -13.06 8.63 -14.79
C THR A 50 -14.18 8.70 -15.82
N SER A 51 -14.35 7.66 -16.65
CA SER A 51 -15.38 7.62 -17.71
C SER A 51 -16.81 7.59 -17.16
N SER A 52 -17.03 6.86 -16.05
CA SER A 52 -18.34 6.70 -15.43
C SER A 52 -18.53 7.56 -14.18
N ALA A 53 -17.46 8.23 -13.73
CA ALA A 53 -17.34 8.91 -12.45
C ALA A 53 -17.75 8.01 -11.26
N ARG A 54 -17.40 6.73 -11.31
CA ARG A 54 -17.72 5.75 -10.26
C ARG A 54 -16.48 5.30 -9.50
N CYS A 55 -16.67 4.98 -8.24
CA CYS A 55 -15.69 4.37 -7.37
C CYS A 55 -16.01 2.90 -7.13
N SER A 56 -14.99 2.10 -6.84
CA SER A 56 -15.12 0.76 -6.28
C SER A 56 -14.06 0.55 -5.21
N LEU A 57 -14.43 -0.07 -4.09
CA LEU A 57 -13.52 -0.41 -2.99
C LEU A 57 -13.06 -1.85 -3.12
N PHE A 58 -11.78 -2.08 -2.86
CA PHE A 58 -11.14 -3.39 -2.88
C PHE A 58 -10.48 -3.66 -1.53
N GLN A 59 -10.80 -4.81 -0.95
CA GLN A 59 -10.16 -5.30 0.25
C GLN A 59 -9.04 -6.28 -0.11
N LEU A 60 -7.82 -5.90 0.23
CA LEU A 60 -6.61 -6.64 -0.10
C LEU A 60 -5.98 -7.22 1.18
N PRO A 61 -5.66 -8.52 1.24
CA PRO A 61 -4.97 -9.11 2.38
C PRO A 61 -3.58 -8.48 2.58
N LEU A 62 -3.15 -8.39 3.85
CA LEU A 62 -1.78 -8.00 4.20
C LEU A 62 -0.72 -9.05 3.83
N LYS A 63 -1.14 -10.22 3.35
CA LYS A 63 -0.26 -11.34 3.05
C LYS A 63 0.58 -11.04 1.80
N LEU A 64 1.89 -10.95 1.98
CA LEU A 64 2.83 -10.83 0.87
C LEU A 64 3.05 -12.21 0.18
N PRO A 65 3.22 -12.24 -1.15
CA PRO A 65 3.50 -13.48 -1.88
C PRO A 65 4.79 -14.14 -1.39
N ASN A 66 4.98 -15.42 -1.74
CA ASN A 66 6.22 -16.11 -1.46
C ASN A 66 7.33 -15.57 -2.38
N PRO A 67 8.40 -14.96 -1.85
CA PRO A 67 9.40 -14.32 -2.70
C PRO A 67 10.22 -15.31 -3.53
N ARG A 68 10.10 -16.62 -3.29
CA ARG A 68 10.72 -17.66 -4.14
C ARG A 68 10.01 -17.83 -5.49
N PHE A 69 8.75 -17.44 -5.59
CA PHE A 69 7.98 -17.52 -6.84
C PHE A 69 8.09 -16.26 -7.70
N LEU A 70 8.83 -15.25 -7.24
CA LEU A 70 8.99 -13.99 -7.94
C LEU A 70 10.28 -13.99 -8.77
N GLY A 71 10.20 -13.45 -9.98
CA GLY A 71 11.34 -13.11 -10.81
C GLY A 71 11.98 -11.82 -10.27
N TRP A 72 13.22 -11.90 -9.80
CA TRP A 72 13.94 -10.76 -9.22
C TRP A 72 15.08 -10.30 -10.11
N TYR A 73 15.11 -9.02 -10.46
CA TYR A 73 16.13 -8.44 -11.34
C TYR A 73 16.34 -6.95 -11.07
N CYS A 74 17.45 -6.42 -11.60
CA CYS A 74 17.67 -4.98 -11.69
C CYS A 74 17.19 -4.50 -13.06
N PRO A 75 16.11 -3.71 -13.16
CA PRO A 75 15.63 -3.23 -14.45
C PRO A 75 16.66 -2.30 -15.10
N THR A 76 16.68 -2.22 -16.42
CA THR A 76 17.59 -1.33 -17.15
C THR A 76 16.90 -0.04 -17.58
N LYS A 77 17.67 1.02 -17.79
CA LYS A 77 17.22 2.28 -18.40
C LYS A 77 18.18 2.73 -19.50
N LYS A 78 17.68 3.49 -20.47
CA LYS A 78 18.52 4.18 -21.44
C LYS A 78 19.02 5.50 -20.85
N LEU A 79 20.33 5.71 -20.84
CA LEU A 79 20.96 6.96 -20.43
C LEU A 79 21.99 7.34 -21.49
N ARG A 80 21.77 8.49 -22.16
CA ARG A 80 22.67 8.98 -23.24
C ARG A 80 22.96 7.94 -24.33
N GLY A 81 21.96 7.14 -24.69
CA GLY A 81 22.09 6.08 -25.70
C GLY A 81 22.56 4.72 -25.17
N GLU A 82 23.10 4.65 -23.95
CA GLU A 82 23.57 3.41 -23.34
C GLU A 82 22.51 2.77 -22.44
N VAL A 83 22.47 1.43 -22.40
CA VAL A 83 21.61 0.66 -21.51
C VAL A 83 22.35 0.44 -20.19
N VAL A 84 21.87 1.05 -19.11
CA VAL A 84 22.49 0.96 -17.78
C VAL A 84 21.51 0.36 -16.77
N PRO A 85 22.00 -0.42 -15.78
CA PRO A 85 21.14 -0.94 -14.72
C PRO A 85 20.59 0.19 -13.85
N CYS A 86 19.32 0.09 -13.46
CA CYS A 86 18.73 0.96 -12.47
C CYS A 86 19.23 0.59 -11.07
N LYS A 87 19.32 1.58 -10.18
CA LYS A 87 19.64 1.38 -8.75
C LYS A 87 18.43 0.92 -7.93
N ARG A 88 17.67 -0.04 -8.46
CA ARG A 88 16.50 -0.63 -7.79
C ARG A 88 16.42 -2.12 -8.12
N ILE A 89 15.78 -2.87 -7.23
CA ILE A 89 15.44 -4.28 -7.47
C ILE A 89 13.95 -4.35 -7.76
N GLN A 90 13.58 -5.05 -8.82
CA GLN A 90 12.19 -5.30 -9.21
C GLN A 90 11.87 -6.78 -8.99
N GLY A 91 10.69 -7.06 -8.42
CA GLY A 91 10.13 -8.39 -8.31
C GLY A 91 8.87 -8.48 -9.17
N ASP A 92 8.80 -9.46 -10.06
CA ASP A 92 7.59 -9.75 -10.83
C ASP A 92 7.06 -11.16 -10.59
N LEU A 93 5.79 -11.38 -10.90
CA LEU A 93 5.18 -12.69 -10.96
C LEU A 93 4.60 -12.87 -12.36
N SER A 94 5.16 -13.80 -13.14
CA SER A 94 4.74 -14.06 -14.52
C SER A 94 4.71 -12.79 -15.39
N GLY A 95 5.73 -11.94 -15.25
CA GLY A 95 5.84 -10.67 -15.99
C GLY A 95 5.01 -9.50 -15.44
N ILE A 96 4.16 -9.74 -14.44
CA ILE A 96 3.42 -8.67 -13.75
C ILE A 96 4.28 -8.14 -12.61
N LYS A 97 4.63 -6.85 -12.65
CA LYS A 97 5.41 -6.22 -11.59
C LYS A 97 4.66 -6.24 -10.25
N ILE A 98 5.31 -6.80 -9.23
CA ILE A 98 4.77 -6.91 -7.87
C ILE A 98 5.53 -6.00 -6.89
N PHE A 99 6.85 -5.86 -7.01
CA PHE A 99 7.65 -5.07 -6.09
C PHE A 99 8.65 -4.17 -6.80
N ASP A 100 8.88 -3.00 -6.21
CA ASP A 100 10.07 -2.19 -6.44
C ASP A 100 10.77 -1.86 -5.11
N TYR A 101 12.06 -2.16 -5.01
CA TYR A 101 12.88 -1.80 -3.86
C TYR A 101 13.99 -0.83 -4.25
N TYR A 102 13.99 0.35 -3.62
CA TYR A 102 14.93 1.44 -3.87
C TYR A 102 15.92 1.56 -2.70
N ALA A 103 16.98 0.75 -2.74
CA ALA A 103 17.97 0.72 -1.66
C ALA A 103 18.65 2.08 -1.45
N THR A 104 18.87 2.85 -2.51
CA THR A 104 19.53 4.16 -2.46
C THR A 104 18.60 5.32 -2.09
N SER A 105 17.30 5.07 -1.93
CA SER A 105 16.28 6.09 -1.62
C SER A 105 15.61 5.80 -0.28
N GLY A 106 16.43 5.68 0.77
CA GLY A 106 15.94 5.42 2.14
C GLY A 106 15.36 4.02 2.35
N GLY A 107 15.65 3.06 1.46
CA GLY A 107 15.14 1.69 1.60
C GLY A 107 13.64 1.56 1.31
N GLN A 108 13.08 2.40 0.44
CA GLN A 108 11.66 2.34 0.09
C GLN A 108 11.31 1.04 -0.65
N LEU A 109 10.32 0.32 -0.14
CA LEU A 109 9.67 -0.81 -0.83
C LEU A 109 8.28 -0.37 -1.31
N LYS A 110 8.04 -0.45 -2.62
CA LYS A 110 6.71 -0.31 -3.22
C LYS A 110 6.16 -1.70 -3.50
N TYR A 111 4.93 -1.95 -3.08
CA TYR A 111 4.19 -3.17 -3.35
C TYR A 111 3.00 -2.86 -4.26
N TYR A 112 2.94 -3.53 -5.40
CA TYR A 112 1.89 -3.40 -6.40
C TYR A 112 1.02 -4.65 -6.31
N TYR A 113 -0.18 -4.48 -5.76
CA TYR A 113 -1.11 -5.57 -5.59
C TYR A 113 -1.88 -5.83 -6.90
N PRO A 114 -1.83 -7.05 -7.48
CA PRO A 114 -2.62 -7.38 -8.66
C PRO A 114 -4.12 -7.31 -8.38
N LEU A 115 -4.88 -6.67 -9.27
CA LEU A 115 -6.34 -6.53 -9.12
C LEU A 115 -7.12 -7.84 -9.21
N SER A 116 -6.47 -8.95 -9.59
CA SER A 116 -7.04 -10.29 -9.57
C SER A 116 -6.95 -10.98 -8.19
N TRP A 117 -6.22 -10.40 -7.24
CA TRP A 117 -6.02 -10.94 -5.90
C TRP A 117 -6.90 -10.36 -4.76
N PRO A 118 -7.76 -9.35 -4.92
CA PRO A 118 -8.66 -8.91 -3.85
C PRO A 118 -9.51 -10.06 -3.33
N ILE A 119 -9.80 -10.04 -2.02
CA ILE A 119 -10.70 -11.03 -1.41
C ILE A 119 -12.16 -10.60 -1.61
N LEU A 120 -12.42 -9.28 -1.57
CA LEU A 120 -13.73 -8.69 -1.75
C LEU A 120 -13.62 -7.39 -2.55
N TRP A 121 -14.67 -7.08 -3.30
CA TRP A 121 -14.89 -5.78 -3.91
C TRP A 121 -16.30 -5.27 -3.57
N SER A 122 -16.47 -3.95 -3.49
CA SER A 122 -17.80 -3.34 -3.36
C SER A 122 -18.53 -3.35 -4.71
N VAL A 123 -19.86 -3.19 -4.67
CA VAL A 123 -20.56 -2.66 -5.84
C VAL A 123 -20.02 -1.26 -6.16
N SER A 124 -20.02 -0.87 -7.44
CA SER A 124 -19.57 0.47 -7.81
C SER A 124 -20.54 1.51 -7.26
N PHE A 125 -20.02 2.65 -6.79
CA PHE A 125 -20.80 3.75 -6.21
C PHE A 125 -20.31 5.10 -6.73
N LYS A 126 -21.05 6.18 -6.48
CA LYS A 126 -20.57 7.55 -6.73
C LYS A 126 -20.20 8.19 -5.40
N LEU A 127 -19.16 9.02 -5.40
CA LEU A 127 -18.87 9.87 -4.24
C LEU A 127 -19.97 10.91 -4.11
N GLU A 128 -20.36 11.19 -2.87
CA GLU A 128 -21.27 12.30 -2.60
C GLU A 128 -20.57 13.62 -2.93
N GLU A 129 -21.27 14.51 -3.63
CA GLU A 129 -20.79 15.87 -3.85
C GLU A 129 -20.87 16.65 -2.53
N ILE A 130 -19.80 17.37 -2.18
CA ILE A 130 -19.84 18.27 -1.03
C ILE A 130 -20.68 19.49 -1.46
N PRO A 131 -21.83 19.76 -0.81
CA PRO A 131 -22.66 20.89 -1.20
C PRO A 131 -21.89 22.20 -1.05
N MET A 132 -21.86 23.01 -2.10
CA MET A 132 -21.05 24.24 -2.15
C MET A 132 -21.34 25.21 -1.00
N HIS A 133 -22.57 25.21 -0.47
CA HIS A 133 -22.97 26.07 0.66
C HIS A 133 -22.33 25.68 2.00
N ILE A 134 -21.73 24.49 2.11
CA ILE A 134 -21.03 23.99 3.32
C ILE A 134 -19.52 24.26 3.21
N LEU A 135 -18.98 24.62 2.03
CA LEU A 135 -17.55 24.86 1.86
C LEU A 135 -17.02 26.09 2.62
N SER A 136 -17.89 26.99 3.07
CA SER A 136 -17.51 28.15 3.91
C SER A 136 -17.39 27.81 5.39
N GLN A 137 -17.85 26.64 5.84
CA GLN A 137 -17.86 26.20 7.24
C GLN A 137 -17.44 24.73 7.32
N ASP A 138 -16.16 24.48 7.64
CA ASP A 138 -15.53 23.17 7.86
C ASP A 138 -16.38 21.95 7.42
N PRO A 139 -16.44 21.69 6.10
CA PRO A 139 -17.40 20.75 5.52
C PRO A 139 -17.15 19.31 5.93
N ILE A 140 -15.90 18.97 6.28
CA ILE A 140 -15.52 17.63 6.70
C ILE A 140 -16.07 17.36 8.10
N SER A 141 -15.87 18.27 9.05
CA SER A 141 -16.39 18.12 10.41
C SER A 141 -17.92 18.05 10.41
N ARG A 142 -18.60 18.89 9.62
CA ARG A 142 -20.06 18.87 9.54
C ARG A 142 -20.60 17.57 8.94
N LYS A 143 -19.96 17.03 7.91
CA LYS A 143 -20.33 15.72 7.35
C LYS A 143 -20.03 14.57 8.31
N ALA A 144 -18.91 14.63 9.02
CA ALA A 144 -18.57 13.63 10.03
C ALA A 144 -19.60 13.61 11.17
N GLU A 145 -20.04 14.78 11.64
CA GLU A 145 -21.14 14.90 12.62
C GLU A 145 -22.45 14.30 12.09
N LEU A 146 -22.83 14.60 10.84
CA LEU A 146 -24.05 14.05 10.24
C LEU A 146 -24.02 12.53 10.08
N TYR A 147 -22.88 11.95 9.70
CA TYR A 147 -22.75 10.51 9.48
C TYR A 147 -22.49 9.71 10.77
N PHE A 148 -21.91 10.35 11.79
CA PHE A 148 -21.48 9.70 13.03
C PHE A 148 -21.93 10.47 14.27
N GLU A 149 -23.18 10.92 14.30
CA GLU A 149 -23.73 11.82 15.32
C GLU A 149 -23.40 11.35 16.76
N GLU A 150 -23.69 10.09 17.08
CA GLU A 150 -23.45 9.54 18.41
C GLU A 150 -21.97 9.56 18.81
N ALA A 151 -21.07 9.26 17.87
CA ALA A 151 -19.63 9.27 18.13
C ALA A 151 -19.10 10.70 18.26
N TRP A 152 -19.63 11.62 17.45
CA TRP A 152 -19.28 13.03 17.47
C TRP A 152 -19.65 13.70 18.80
N GLN A 153 -20.86 13.44 19.31
CA GLN A 153 -21.30 13.95 20.61
C GLN A 153 -20.43 13.43 21.76
N LYS A 154 -20.07 12.13 21.76
CA LYS A 154 -19.16 11.55 22.77
C LYS A 154 -17.81 12.25 22.82
N CYS A 155 -17.19 12.50 21.65
CA CYS A 155 -15.92 13.21 21.58
C CYS A 155 -16.01 14.69 21.98
N SER A 156 -17.14 15.34 21.70
CA SER A 156 -17.36 16.75 22.03
C SER A 156 -17.51 16.96 23.54
N ASN A 157 -18.21 16.05 24.22
CA ASN A 157 -18.38 16.10 25.68
C ASN A 157 -17.06 15.84 26.44
N LEU A 158 -16.18 14.97 25.90
CA LEU A 158 -14.84 14.72 26.46
C LEU A 158 -13.89 15.93 26.38
N ARG A 159 -14.19 16.95 25.55
CA ARG A 159 -13.40 18.19 25.48
C ARG A 159 -13.86 19.25 26.49
N LEU A 160 -15.02 19.05 27.11
CA LEU A 160 -15.63 19.99 28.07
C LEU A 160 -15.50 19.51 29.53
N SER A 161 -14.93 18.32 29.74
CA SER A 161 -14.59 17.71 31.04
C SER A 161 -13.08 17.75 31.28
#